data_AF-A0A8A4ZJG8-F1
#
_entry.id   AF-A0A8A4ZJG8-F1
#
_cell.length_a   1.000
_cell.length_b   1.000
_cell.length_c   1.000
_cell.angle_alpha   90.00
_cell.angle_beta   90.00
_cell.angle_gamma   90.00
#
_symmetry.space_group_name_H-M   'P 1'
#
loop_
_entity.id
_entity.type
_entity.pdbx_description
1 polymer ?
#
loop_
_entity_poly.entity_id
_entity_poly.type
_entity_poly.pdbx_seq_one_letter_code
_entity_poly.pdbx_strand_id
1 'polypeptide(L)'
;MHERSPRRRRPVGRLGALGALAVLAAPVSGCGAAAPTRWVPPAQVSWQWQLSGDLDLTVPADVYDVDLFTTTERQVAQLHAAGRKVICYVSAGSYEPDRPDSA
;
A
#
# COMPACT_ATOMS: atom_id res chain seq x y z
N MET A 1 -5.12 -38.64 -63.38
CA MET A 1 -6.05 -39.79 -63.26
C MET A 1 -5.87 -40.40 -61.88
N HIS A 2 -6.97 -40.45 -61.11
CA HIS A 2 -7.26 -41.28 -59.92
C HIS A 2 -6.51 -40.93 -58.60
N GLU A 3 -7.21 -40.36 -57.60
CA GLU A 3 -8.12 -41.02 -56.60
C GLU A 3 -7.31 -41.78 -55.52
N ARG A 4 -7.59 -41.81 -54.21
CA ARG A 4 -8.69 -41.37 -53.32
C ARG A 4 -8.14 -41.41 -51.87
N SER A 5 -8.79 -40.68 -50.97
CA SER A 5 -8.55 -40.61 -49.51
C SER A 5 -8.45 -41.95 -48.76
N PRO A 6 -7.78 -41.98 -47.59
CA PRO A 6 -8.08 -42.95 -46.55
C PRO A 6 -8.98 -42.33 -45.46
N ARG A 7 -10.18 -42.88 -45.26
CA ARG A 7 -10.92 -42.77 -44.00
C ARG A 7 -11.22 -44.17 -43.46
N ARG A 8 -11.20 -44.26 -42.12
CA ARG A 8 -11.77 -45.27 -41.18
C ARG A 8 -10.68 -46.07 -40.44
N ARG A 9 -10.81 -46.38 -39.14
CA ARG A 9 -11.87 -46.25 -38.12
C ARG A 9 -11.15 -46.18 -36.76
N ARG A 10 -11.64 -45.36 -35.83
CA ARG A 10 -11.26 -45.41 -34.41
C ARG A 10 -11.89 -46.64 -33.73
N PRO A 11 -11.23 -47.28 -32.76
CA PRO A 11 -11.91 -47.84 -31.62
C PRO A 11 -11.69 -46.95 -30.39
N VAL A 12 -12.81 -46.61 -29.76
CA VAL A 12 -12.88 -46.01 -28.43
C VAL A 12 -12.59 -47.11 -27.42
N GLY A 13 -11.54 -46.95 -26.62
CA GLY A 13 -11.25 -47.77 -25.45
C GLY A 13 -11.16 -46.86 -24.23
N ARG A 14 -12.21 -46.87 -23.42
CA ARG A 14 -12.28 -46.21 -22.10
C ARG A 14 -11.55 -47.04 -21.04
N LEU A 15 -11.40 -46.43 -19.87
CA LEU A 15 -10.93 -46.94 -18.57
C LEU A 15 -9.40 -47.01 -18.45
N GLY A 16 -8.73 -46.32 -17.52
CA GLY A 16 -9.13 -45.70 -16.26
C GLY A 16 -8.10 -46.12 -15.20
N ALA A 17 -7.47 -45.18 -14.51
CA ALA A 17 -6.80 -45.44 -13.23
C ALA A 17 -6.31 -44.13 -12.59
N LEU A 18 -7.01 -43.73 -11.53
CA LEU A 18 -6.44 -43.24 -10.26
C LEU A 18 -5.40 -42.10 -10.35
N GLY A 19 -5.90 -40.86 -10.41
CA GLY A 19 -5.11 -39.70 -10.01
C GLY A 19 -4.91 -39.72 -8.49
N ALA A 20 -3.68 -40.00 -8.05
CA ALA A 20 -3.29 -39.81 -6.66
C ALA A 20 -3.35 -38.30 -6.35
N LEU A 21 -4.23 -37.91 -5.44
CA LEU A 21 -4.29 -36.55 -4.93
C LEU A 21 -3.10 -36.36 -3.97
N ALA A 22 -1.97 -35.91 -4.50
CA ALA A 22 -0.86 -35.46 -3.66
C ALA A 22 -1.27 -34.14 -3.01
N VAL A 23 -1.68 -34.19 -1.73
CA VAL A 23 -1.81 -33.00 -0.90
C VAL A 23 -0.40 -32.48 -0.64
N LEU A 24 0.03 -31.50 -1.43
CA LEU A 24 1.21 -30.70 -1.13
C LEU A 24 0.93 -29.94 0.16
N ALA A 25 1.53 -30.38 1.27
CA ALA A 25 1.66 -29.56 2.46
C ALA A 25 2.57 -28.36 2.09
N ALA A 26 1.97 -27.27 1.63
CA ALA A 26 2.68 -26.02 1.46
C ALA A 26 3.14 -25.55 2.85
N PRO A 27 4.42 -25.15 3.03
CA PRO A 27 4.79 -24.49 4.25
C PRO A 27 3.96 -23.21 4.33
N VAL A 28 3.14 -23.07 5.37
CA VAL A 28 2.67 -21.76 5.78
C VAL A 28 3.89 -21.00 6.26
N SER A 29 4.62 -20.40 5.31
CA SER A 29 5.58 -19.35 5.59
C SER A 29 4.79 -18.19 6.18
N GLY A 30 4.56 -18.27 7.50
CA GLY A 30 4.15 -17.14 8.30
C GLY A 30 5.22 -16.10 8.12
N CYS A 31 4.94 -15.11 7.26
CA CYS A 31 5.72 -13.90 7.17
C CYS A 31 5.56 -13.21 8.52
N GLY A 32 6.51 -13.41 9.43
CA GLY A 32 6.72 -12.47 10.51
C GLY A 32 7.09 -11.16 9.85
N ALA A 33 6.11 -10.29 9.61
CA ALA A 33 6.36 -8.97 9.10
C ALA A 33 7.33 -8.29 10.07
N ALA A 34 8.52 -7.95 9.60
CA ALA A 34 9.46 -7.18 10.38
C ALA A 34 8.73 -5.91 10.87
N ALA A 35 8.84 -5.61 12.16
CA ALA A 35 8.28 -4.39 12.70
C ALA A 35 8.80 -3.21 11.87
N PRO A 36 7.93 -2.25 11.49
CA PRO A 36 8.36 -1.12 10.67
C PRO A 36 9.50 -0.40 11.38
N THR A 37 10.60 -0.18 10.66
CA THR A 37 11.74 0.58 11.19
C THR A 37 11.27 2.00 11.47
N ARG A 38 11.38 2.44 12.73
CA ARG A 38 11.08 3.81 13.11
C ARG A 38 11.98 4.77 12.33
N TRP A 39 11.38 5.81 11.74
CA TRP A 39 12.14 6.87 11.11
C TRP A 39 12.91 7.68 12.15
N VAL A 40 14.19 7.93 11.89
CA VAL A 40 15.05 8.83 12.65
C VAL A 40 15.54 9.90 11.67
N PRO A 41 15.15 11.18 11.83
CA PRO A 41 15.66 12.24 10.98
C PRO A 41 17.18 12.44 11.18
N PRO A 42 17.92 12.84 10.14
CA PRO A 42 19.26 13.38 10.34
C PRO A 42 19.19 14.67 11.16
N ALA A 43 20.30 15.08 11.77
CA ALA A 43 20.35 16.27 12.64
C ALA A 43 19.95 17.58 11.92
N GLN A 44 20.04 17.60 10.59
CA GLN A 44 19.69 18.75 9.76
C GLN A 44 18.74 18.27 8.66
N VAL A 45 17.53 18.82 8.65
CA VAL A 45 16.51 18.65 7.61
C VAL A 45 15.87 20.00 7.33
N SER A 46 15.42 20.21 6.10
CA SER A 46 14.54 21.34 5.80
C SER A 46 13.11 21.01 6.23
N TRP A 47 12.38 22.01 6.72
CA TRP A 47 11.01 21.82 7.20
C TRP A 47 10.09 22.94 6.72
N GLN A 48 8.86 22.57 6.39
CA GLN A 48 7.75 23.48 6.18
C GLN A 48 6.74 23.26 7.31
N TRP A 49 6.38 24.33 8.00
CA TRP A 49 5.41 24.30 9.09
C TRP A 49 4.20 25.14 8.72
N GLN A 50 3.04 24.49 8.56
CA GLN A 50 1.82 25.16 8.16
C GLN A 50 0.61 24.49 8.81
N LEU A 51 0.05 25.15 9.83
CA LEU A 51 -1.10 24.65 10.60
C LEU A 51 -2.42 25.32 10.22
N SER A 52 -2.42 26.19 9.22
CA SER A 52 -3.60 26.95 8.80
C SER A 52 -3.58 27.29 7.31
N GLY A 53 -4.77 27.62 6.79
CA GLY A 53 -5.00 27.91 5.38
C GLY A 53 -4.83 26.69 4.48
N ASP A 54 -4.86 26.92 3.16
CA ASP A 54 -4.63 25.88 2.18
C ASP A 54 -3.15 25.46 2.18
N LEU A 55 -2.88 24.18 2.43
CA LEU A 55 -1.53 23.65 2.48
C LEU A 55 -0.79 23.83 1.15
N ASP A 56 0.32 24.58 1.18
CA ASP A 56 1.18 24.77 0.01
C ASP A 56 2.13 23.58 -0.16
N LEU A 57 1.81 22.71 -1.13
CA LEU A 57 2.60 21.52 -1.45
C LEU A 57 3.85 21.82 -2.29
N THR A 58 4.05 23.05 -2.73
CA THR A 58 5.14 23.43 -3.64
C THR A 58 6.44 23.76 -2.92
N VAL A 59 6.41 24.01 -1.61
CA VAL A 59 7.60 24.34 -0.82
C VAL A 59 8.62 23.19 -0.86
N PRO A 60 9.88 23.45 -1.26
CA PRO A 60 10.91 22.42 -1.31
C PRO A 60 11.45 22.14 0.10
N ALA A 61 10.74 21.29 0.85
CA ALA A 61 11.11 20.85 2.19
C ALA A 61 11.08 19.32 2.32
N ASP A 62 12.01 18.78 3.11
CA ASP A 62 12.15 17.35 3.38
C ASP A 62 11.04 16.84 4.33
N VAL A 63 10.64 17.68 5.28
CA VAL A 63 9.62 17.40 6.29
C VAL A 63 8.53 18.46 6.25
N TYR A 64 7.29 18.02 6.36
CA TYR A 64 6.12 18.88 6.50
C TYR A 64 5.48 18.65 7.86
N ASP A 65 5.32 19.69 8.66
CA ASP A 65 4.53 19.68 9.89
C ASP A 65 3.19 20.39 9.63
N VAL A 66 2.11 19.61 9.67
CA VAL A 66 0.79 19.98 9.17
C VAL A 66 -0.28 19.67 10.20
N ASP A 67 -1.38 20.43 10.19
CA ASP A 67 -2.47 20.24 11.14
C ASP A 67 -3.18 18.88 10.94
N LEU A 68 -3.41 18.15 12.05
CA LEU A 68 -4.01 16.81 12.04
C LEU A 68 -5.43 16.80 11.46
N PHE A 69 -6.24 17.83 11.69
CA PHE A 69 -7.67 17.80 11.40
C PHE A 69 -8.02 18.39 10.04
N THR A 70 -7.24 19.36 9.56
CA THR A 70 -7.53 20.08 8.31
C THR A 70 -6.74 19.54 7.12
N THR A 71 -5.66 18.78 7.35
CA THR A 71 -4.90 18.15 6.27
C THR A 71 -5.58 16.89 5.78
N THR A 72 -5.83 16.80 4.47
CA THR A 72 -6.47 15.63 3.86
C THR A 72 -5.51 14.46 3.65
N GLU A 73 -6.02 13.23 3.70
CA GLU A 73 -5.24 12.02 3.35
C GLU A 73 -4.59 12.12 1.97
N ARG A 74 -5.27 12.75 1.00
CA ARG A 74 -4.74 12.96 -0.35
C ARG A 74 -3.49 13.84 -0.33
N GLN A 75 -3.48 14.92 0.46
CA GLN A 75 -2.31 15.79 0.60
C GLN A 75 -1.15 15.03 1.26
N VAL A 76 -1.41 14.26 2.32
CA VAL A 76 -0.39 13.41 2.96
C VAL A 76 0.18 12.40 1.96
N ALA A 77 -0.67 11.73 1.18
CA ALA A 77 -0.25 10.80 0.14
C ALA A 77 0.61 11.48 -0.94
N GLN A 78 0.27 12.71 -1.34
CA GLN A 78 1.07 13.49 -2.29
C GLN A 78 2.45 13.84 -1.73
N LEU A 79 2.54 14.25 -0.45
CA LEU A 79 3.81 14.52 0.21
C LEU A 79 4.68 13.25 0.28
N HIS A 80 4.09 12.11 0.67
CA HIS A 80 4.80 10.83 0.69
C HIS A 80 5.25 10.38 -0.71
N ALA A 81 4.41 10.55 -1.74
CA ALA A 81 4.77 10.24 -3.12
C ALA A 81 5.92 11.13 -3.64
N ALA A 82 6.04 12.35 -3.12
CA ALA A 82 7.16 13.26 -3.37
C ALA A 82 8.40 12.94 -2.51
N GLY A 83 8.41 11.85 -1.74
CA GLY A 83 9.54 11.43 -0.90
C GLY A 83 9.68 12.18 0.42
N ARG A 84 8.69 13.00 0.80
CA ARG A 84 8.72 13.84 1.99
C ARG A 84 8.22 13.08 3.21
N LYS A 85 8.60 13.53 4.41
CA LYS A 85 8.04 13.07 5.68
C LYS A 85 6.96 14.03 6.17
N VAL A 86 5.94 13.51 6.83
CA VAL A 86 4.82 14.30 7.37
C VAL A 86 4.72 14.08 8.88
N ILE A 87 4.65 15.18 9.63
CA ILE A 87 4.30 15.23 11.04
C ILE A 87 2.89 15.80 11.12
N CYS A 88 1.98 15.11 11.83
CA CYS A 88 0.63 15.60 12.07
C CYS A 88 0.59 16.27 13.45
N TYR A 89 0.47 17.59 13.46
CA TYR A 89 0.39 18.39 14.67
C TYR A 89 -0.93 18.19 15.40
N VAL A 90 -0.84 17.99 16.72
CA VAL A 90 -1.98 18.01 17.64
C VAL A 90 -1.55 18.66 18.95
N SER A 91 -2.39 19.53 19.51
CA SER A 91 -2.16 20.06 20.86
C SER A 91 -2.61 19.05 21.91
N ALA A 92 -1.65 18.35 22.52
CA ALA A 92 -1.94 17.36 23.56
C ALA A 92 -2.17 17.98 24.96
N GLY A 93 -2.00 19.30 25.10
CA GLY A 93 -2.00 20.00 26.40
C GLY A 93 -2.97 21.17 26.48
N SER A 94 -3.83 21.35 25.49
CA SER A 94 -4.81 22.44 25.47
C SER A 94 -6.14 21.97 24.91
N TYR A 95 -7.22 22.66 25.28
CA TYR A 95 -8.52 22.49 24.65
C TYR A 95 -8.65 23.50 23.51
N GLU A 96 -9.01 23.01 22.33
CA GLU A 96 -9.22 23.84 21.14
C GLU A 96 -10.71 23.77 20.75
N PRO A 97 -11.48 24.86 20.94
CA PRO A 97 -12.88 24.87 20.50
C PRO A 97 -12.97 24.70 18.99
N ASP A 98 -14.09 24.14 18.53
CA ASP A 98 -14.41 23.91 17.11
C ASP A 98 -13.53 22.86 16.41
N ARG A 99 -12.72 22.09 17.16
CA ARG A 99 -12.09 20.87 16.65
C ARG A 99 -13.12 19.73 16.53
N PRO A 100 -12.98 18.81 15.57
CA PRO A 100 -13.89 17.67 15.42
C PRO A 100 -13.99 16.76 16.65
N ASP A 101 -12.99 16.80 17.55
CA ASP A 101 -12.91 16.05 18.80
C ASP A 101 -13.21 16.89 20.06
N SER A 102 -13.65 18.14 19.88
CA SER A 102 -14.16 18.97 20.98
C SER A 102 -15.58 18.52 21.39
N ALA A 103 -15.85 18.42 22.70
CA ALA A 103 -17.07 17.84 23.28
C ALA A 103 -17.83 18.83 24.17
#